data_AF-G3JUU3-F1
#
_entry.id   AF-G3JUU3-F1
#
_cell.length_a   1.000
_cell.length_b   1.000
_cell.length_c   1.000
_cell.angle_alpha   90.00
_cell.angle_beta   90.00
_cell.angle_gamma   90.00
#
_symmetry.space_group_name_H-M   'P 1'
#
loop_
_entity.id
_entity.type
_entity.pdbx_description
1 polymer ?
#
loop_
_entity_poly.entity_id
_entity_poly.type
_entity_poly.pdbx_seq_one_letter_code
_entity_poly.pdbx_strand_id
1 'polypeptide(L)'
;MEDEISDVQPSEVRFIETLKEGHNSAIFKVELRVTKIDPRLWPDLYMFHNDELPADAIFIEYVPNMHEIDLSNFSRERMAKLREILLEFHKIGVAHGDTYPRNMMIAPGSPGKEDRVLWVDFDSAQTLQPENLSEIDRDWIHEETEMMDYFSEGLAKDFEGGQLNIVRSCYYS
;
A
#
# COMPACT_ATOMS: atom_id res chain seq x y z
N MET A 1 5.28 4.71 26.03
CA MET A 1 3.86 5.04 26.16
C MET A 1 3.17 4.02 25.32
N GLU A 2 2.46 3.10 25.97
CA GLU A 2 1.84 1.93 25.36
C GLU A 2 0.75 2.38 24.38
N ASP A 3 0.70 1.71 23.23
CA ASP A 3 -0.17 2.00 22.09
C ASP A 3 -1.65 1.85 22.46
N GLU A 4 -2.37 2.96 22.63
CA GLU A 4 -3.83 3.00 22.84
C GLU A 4 -4.62 2.86 21.52
N ILE A 5 -4.26 1.87 20.67
CA ILE A 5 -5.20 1.34 19.66
C ILE A 5 -5.73 -0.01 20.16
N SER A 6 -6.11 -0.09 21.44
CA SER A 6 -6.73 -1.26 22.05
C SER A 6 -8.24 -1.35 21.86
N ASP A 7 -8.86 -0.35 21.23
CA ASP A 7 -10.29 -0.10 21.45
C ASP A 7 -11.22 -0.61 20.36
N VAL A 8 -10.71 -1.40 19.40
CA VAL A 8 -11.59 -2.15 18.48
C VAL A 8 -11.57 -3.63 18.85
N GLN A 9 -12.61 -4.06 19.55
CA GLN A 9 -12.82 -5.46 19.88
C GLN A 9 -13.20 -6.23 18.60
N PRO A 10 -12.76 -7.49 18.42
CA PRO A 10 -13.17 -8.31 17.29
C PRO A 10 -14.69 -8.42 17.10
N SER A 11 -15.48 -8.25 18.17
CA SER A 11 -16.94 -8.20 18.12
C SER A 11 -17.54 -6.96 17.43
N GLU A 12 -16.73 -5.92 17.22
CA GLU A 12 -17.13 -4.65 16.61
C GLU A 12 -16.89 -4.62 15.11
N VAL A 13 -16.21 -5.64 14.56
CA VAL A 13 -16.02 -5.84 13.12
C VAL A 13 -17.00 -6.90 12.63
N ARG A 14 -17.98 -6.50 11.81
CA ARG A 14 -18.88 -7.42 11.12
C ARG A 14 -18.41 -7.60 9.69
N PHE A 15 -17.92 -8.78 9.35
CA PHE A 15 -17.64 -9.13 7.96
C PHE A 15 -18.94 -9.17 7.15
N ILE A 16 -19.02 -8.38 6.07
CA ILE A 16 -20.16 -8.30 5.18
C ILE A 16 -19.97 -9.26 4.00
N GLU A 17 -18.81 -9.19 3.35
CA GLU A 17 -18.55 -9.87 2.08
C GLU A 17 -17.05 -10.11 1.90
N THR A 18 -16.67 -11.25 1.34
CA THR A 18 -15.30 -11.48 0.86
C THR A 18 -15.22 -11.02 -0.59
N LEU A 19 -14.42 -10.00 -0.86
CA LEU A 19 -14.25 -9.42 -2.20
C LEU A 19 -13.22 -10.19 -3.02
N LYS A 20 -12.11 -10.62 -2.40
CA LYS A 20 -11.06 -11.43 -3.04
C LYS A 20 -10.32 -12.25 -2.00
N GLU A 21 -9.97 -13.48 -2.32
CA GLU A 21 -9.09 -14.31 -1.50
C GLU A 21 -8.00 -14.91 -2.41
N GLY A 22 -6.75 -14.71 -2.02
CA GLY A 22 -5.55 -15.24 -2.66
C GLY A 22 -4.73 -16.02 -1.64
N HIS A 23 -3.66 -16.68 -2.12
CA HIS A 23 -2.85 -17.57 -1.30
C HIS A 23 -2.31 -16.93 0.00
N ASN A 24 -2.07 -15.61 -0.02
CA ASN A 24 -1.48 -14.87 1.10
C ASN A 24 -2.30 -13.65 1.53
N SER A 25 -3.49 -13.42 0.96
CA SER A 25 -4.28 -12.22 1.26
C SER A 25 -5.76 -12.47 1.08
N ALA A 26 -6.57 -11.80 1.88
CA ALA A 26 -8.01 -11.77 1.71
C ALA A 26 -8.49 -10.33 1.89
N ILE A 27 -9.31 -9.87 0.95
CA ILE A 27 -9.93 -8.57 0.95
C ILE A 27 -11.39 -8.80 1.34
N PHE A 28 -11.80 -8.16 2.43
CA PHE A 28 -13.16 -8.23 2.93
C PHE A 28 -13.79 -6.84 2.92
N LYS A 29 -15.07 -6.81 2.58
CA LYS A 29 -15.96 -5.72 2.96
C LYS A 29 -16.41 -5.97 4.40
N VAL A 30 -16.12 -5.04 5.30
CA VAL A 30 -16.52 -5.11 6.71
C VAL A 30 -17.41 -3.92 7.05
N GLU A 31 -18.31 -4.12 8.01
CA GLU A 31 -19.05 -3.07 8.70
C GLU A 31 -18.46 -2.96 10.10
N LEU A 32 -18.00 -1.76 10.44
CA LEU A 32 -17.51 -1.46 11.78
C LEU A 32 -18.64 -0.87 12.61
N ARG A 33 -18.82 -1.40 13.81
CA ARG A 33 -19.76 -0.86 14.79
C ARG A 33 -19.17 0.29 15.61
N VAL A 34 -17.90 0.61 15.38
CA VAL A 34 -17.23 1.77 15.98
C VAL A 34 -17.80 3.04 15.35
N THR A 35 -18.67 3.69 16.09
CA THR A 35 -19.29 4.96 15.70
C THR A 35 -18.25 6.07 15.70
N LYS A 36 -17.95 6.63 14.52
CA LYS A 36 -17.35 7.96 14.29
C LYS A 36 -16.08 8.26 15.10
N ILE A 37 -14.91 8.19 14.47
CA ILE A 37 -13.66 8.69 15.06
C ILE A 37 -13.78 10.21 15.22
N ASP A 38 -13.54 10.73 16.43
CA ASP A 38 -13.36 12.17 16.65
C ASP A 38 -11.86 12.49 16.54
N PRO A 39 -11.40 13.07 15.41
CA PRO A 39 -9.99 13.35 15.19
C PRO A 39 -9.42 14.35 16.19
N ARG A 40 -10.26 15.10 16.92
CA ARG A 40 -9.82 16.05 17.96
C ARG A 40 -9.26 15.36 19.20
N LEU A 41 -9.54 14.07 19.38
CA LEU A 41 -8.95 13.26 20.45
C LEU A 41 -7.49 12.87 20.15
N TRP A 42 -7.02 13.08 18.91
CA TRP A 42 -5.72 12.66 18.43
C TRP A 42 -4.95 13.85 17.85
N PRO A 43 -3.90 14.35 18.53
CA PRO A 43 -3.15 15.52 18.07
C PRO A 43 -2.56 15.38 16.67
N ASP A 44 -2.18 14.17 16.28
CA ASP A 44 -1.58 13.87 14.98
C ASP A 44 -2.60 13.88 13.83
N LEU A 45 -3.91 13.84 14.13
CA LEU A 45 -5.00 13.92 13.16
C LEU A 45 -5.54 15.35 12.99
N TYR A 46 -4.73 16.37 13.28
CA TYR A 46 -5.15 17.79 13.26
C TYR A 46 -5.69 18.27 11.91
N MET A 47 -5.25 17.65 10.82
CA MET A 47 -5.74 17.96 9.48
C MET A 47 -7.24 17.68 9.28
N PHE A 48 -7.82 16.80 10.09
CA PHE A 48 -9.25 16.43 10.03
C PHE A 48 -10.11 17.19 11.05
N HIS A 49 -9.54 18.11 11.84
CA HIS A 49 -10.26 18.80 12.94
C HIS A 49 -11.42 19.69 12.48
N ASN A 50 -11.38 20.15 11.23
CA ASN A 50 -12.37 21.07 10.67
C ASN A 50 -13.31 20.38 9.67
N ASP A 51 -13.26 19.06 9.53
CA ASP A 51 -14.11 18.34 8.60
C ASP A 51 -15.57 18.37 9.09
N GLU A 52 -16.48 18.76 8.19
CA GLU A 52 -17.92 18.86 8.50
C GLU A 52 -18.56 17.48 8.73
N LEU A 53 -17.95 16.44 8.16
CA LEU A 53 -18.36 15.04 8.31
C LEU A 53 -17.38 14.30 9.23
N PRO A 54 -17.88 13.41 10.10
CA PRO A 54 -17.01 12.57 10.91
C PRO A 54 -16.17 11.68 9.99
N ALA A 55 -14.89 11.48 10.35
CA ALA A 55 -14.00 10.62 9.59
C ALA A 55 -14.55 9.18 9.56
N ASP A 56 -14.75 8.67 8.35
CA ASP A 56 -14.85 7.24 8.11
C ASP A 56 -13.43 6.66 8.15
N ALA A 57 -13.24 5.55 8.86
CA ALA A 57 -11.92 4.95 9.04
C ALA A 57 -11.84 3.58 8.39
N ILE A 58 -10.72 3.33 7.72
CA ILE A 58 -10.36 2.01 7.19
C ILE A 58 -9.37 1.39 8.17
N PHE A 59 -9.71 0.24 8.74
CA PHE A 59 -8.79 -0.55 9.54
C PHE A 59 -8.06 -1.53 8.63
N ILE A 60 -6.73 -1.45 8.64
CA ILE A 60 -5.84 -2.35 7.90
C ILE A 60 -5.10 -3.21 8.94
N GLU A 61 -4.66 -4.40 8.53
CA GLU A 61 -3.77 -5.22 9.34
C GLU A 61 -2.57 -4.38 9.83
N TYR A 62 -2.29 -4.44 11.13
CA TYR A 62 -1.06 -3.89 11.66
C TYR A 62 0.11 -4.81 11.30
N VAL A 63 1.04 -4.31 10.47
CA VAL A 63 2.25 -5.03 10.07
C VAL A 63 3.47 -4.41 10.78
N PRO A 64 4.02 -5.05 11.82
CA PRO A 64 5.15 -4.50 12.56
C PRO A 64 6.43 -4.49 11.72
N ASN A 65 7.28 -3.51 11.98
CA ASN A 65 8.61 -3.36 11.36
C ASN A 65 8.58 -3.28 9.82
N MET A 66 7.50 -2.75 9.23
CA MET A 66 7.52 -2.42 7.80
C MET A 66 8.44 -1.23 7.54
N HIS A 67 9.25 -1.32 6.49
CA HIS A 67 10.14 -0.27 6.04
C HIS A 67 9.96 -0.06 4.55
N GLU A 68 10.05 1.21 4.12
CA GLU A 68 10.13 1.57 2.72
C GLU A 68 11.29 0.81 2.03
N ILE A 69 11.08 0.41 0.78
CA ILE A 69 12.13 -0.19 -0.04
C ILE A 69 13.28 0.80 -0.23
N ASP A 70 14.51 0.38 0.07
CA ASP A 70 15.72 1.18 -0.10
C ASP A 70 16.94 0.30 -0.44
N LEU A 71 18.13 0.88 -0.48
CA LEU A 71 19.36 0.11 -0.76
C LEU A 71 19.69 -0.93 0.30
N SER A 72 19.28 -0.73 1.56
CA SER A 72 19.59 -1.62 2.68
C SER A 72 18.77 -2.91 2.65
N ASN A 73 17.54 -2.83 2.11
CA ASN A 73 16.62 -3.95 2.00
C ASN A 73 16.30 -4.34 0.55
N PHE A 74 17.06 -3.82 -0.43
CA PHE A 74 16.91 -4.19 -1.83
C PHE A 74 17.21 -5.68 -2.06
N SER A 75 16.36 -6.33 -2.85
CA SER A 75 16.68 -7.57 -3.55
C SER A 75 15.87 -7.64 -4.85
N ARG A 76 16.39 -8.35 -5.86
CA ARG A 76 15.67 -8.50 -7.14
C ARG A 76 14.36 -9.26 -6.94
N GLU A 77 14.31 -10.18 -5.98
CA GLU A 77 13.11 -10.95 -5.62
C GLU A 77 12.03 -10.05 -5.01
N ARG A 78 12.40 -9.15 -4.08
CA ARG A 78 11.46 -8.19 -3.48
C ARG A 78 10.91 -7.22 -4.54
N MET A 79 11.77 -6.71 -5.43
CA MET A 79 11.32 -5.85 -6.55
C MET A 79 10.40 -6.57 -7.51
N ALA A 80 10.74 -7.81 -7.89
CA ALA A 80 9.87 -8.63 -8.73
C ALA A 80 8.51 -8.86 -8.06
N LYS A 81 8.48 -9.04 -6.74
CA LYS A 81 7.24 -9.23 -6.00
C LYS A 81 6.39 -7.96 -5.93
N LEU A 82 6.99 -6.78 -5.70
CA LEU A 82 6.28 -5.49 -5.77
C LEU A 82 5.62 -5.32 -7.14
N ARG A 83 6.36 -5.59 -8.21
CA ARG A 83 5.87 -5.50 -9.58
C ARG A 83 4.73 -6.48 -9.86
N GLU A 84 4.86 -7.73 -9.41
CA GLU A 84 3.82 -8.76 -9.54
C GLU A 84 2.52 -8.31 -8.85
N ILE A 85 2.62 -7.77 -7.64
CA ILE A 85 1.45 -7.28 -6.89
C ILE A 85 0.78 -6.12 -7.63
N LEU A 86 1.55 -5.16 -8.15
CA LEU A 86 1.03 -4.03 -8.93
C LEU A 86 0.26 -4.51 -10.17
N LEU A 87 0.81 -5.49 -10.91
CA LEU A 87 0.11 -6.08 -12.06
C LEU A 87 -1.17 -6.83 -11.67
N GLU A 88 -1.19 -7.47 -10.50
CA GLU A 88 -2.39 -8.10 -9.98
C GLU A 88 -3.47 -7.08 -9.59
N PHE A 89 -3.10 -5.84 -9.21
CA PHE A 89 -4.05 -4.73 -9.07
C PHE A 89 -4.65 -4.36 -10.43
N HIS A 90 -3.81 -4.13 -11.44
CA HIS A 90 -4.28 -3.78 -12.78
C HIS A 90 -5.24 -4.81 -13.36
N LYS A 91 -4.93 -6.10 -13.15
CA LYS A 91 -5.74 -7.23 -13.62
C LYS A 91 -7.14 -7.27 -12.99
N ILE A 92 -7.29 -6.80 -11.75
CA ILE A 92 -8.61 -6.71 -11.09
C ILE A 92 -9.24 -5.32 -11.22
N GLY A 93 -8.68 -4.45 -12.06
CA GLY A 93 -9.23 -3.12 -12.31
C GLY A 93 -8.91 -2.13 -11.20
N VAL A 94 -7.70 -2.19 -10.63
CA VAL A 94 -7.21 -1.20 -9.69
C VAL A 94 -5.91 -0.61 -10.22
N ALA A 95 -5.89 0.71 -10.43
CA ALA A 95 -4.66 1.48 -10.58
C ALA A 95 -4.34 2.15 -9.24
N HIS A 96 -3.08 2.19 -8.81
CA HIS A 96 -2.71 2.67 -7.48
C HIS A 96 -2.70 4.21 -7.39
N GLY A 97 -2.33 4.89 -8.48
CA GLY A 97 -2.22 6.34 -8.62
C GLY A 97 -0.97 6.95 -7.99
N ASP A 98 -0.23 6.20 -7.16
CA ASP A 98 0.95 6.68 -6.44
C ASP A 98 1.97 5.54 -6.23
N THR A 99 2.72 5.24 -7.30
CA THR A 99 3.69 4.13 -7.30
C THR A 99 5.09 4.54 -6.83
N TYR A 100 5.20 5.54 -5.95
CA TYR A 100 6.50 5.95 -5.39
C TYR A 100 6.96 5.04 -4.24
N PRO A 101 8.28 5.01 -3.94
CA PRO A 101 8.87 4.07 -2.98
C PRO A 101 8.27 4.13 -1.58
N ARG A 102 7.81 5.31 -1.13
CA ARG A 102 7.08 5.50 0.15
C ARG A 102 5.90 4.54 0.35
N ASN A 103 5.32 4.03 -0.74
CA ASN A 103 4.17 3.14 -0.73
C ASN A 103 4.56 1.67 -0.94
N MET A 104 5.85 1.39 -1.14
CA MET A 104 6.41 0.06 -1.33
C MET A 104 7.11 -0.41 -0.04
N MET A 105 6.45 -1.29 0.69
CA MET A 105 6.86 -1.68 2.04
C MET A 105 7.40 -3.11 2.08
N ILE A 106 8.52 -3.29 2.80
CA ILE A 106 9.10 -4.58 3.16
C ILE A 106 8.95 -4.77 4.66
N ALA A 107 8.23 -5.82 5.07
CA ALA A 107 8.16 -6.23 6.47
C ALA A 107 8.96 -7.52 6.66
N PRO A 108 10.06 -7.48 7.45
CA PRO A 108 10.90 -8.64 7.67
C PRO A 108 10.13 -9.82 8.24
N GLY A 109 10.37 -11.00 7.66
CA GLY A 109 9.81 -12.25 8.17
C GLY A 109 10.38 -12.58 9.56
N SER A 110 9.58 -13.26 10.38
CA SER A 110 10.13 -13.96 11.55
C SER A 110 11.16 -15.00 11.09
N PRO A 111 12.12 -15.43 11.94
CA PRO A 111 13.12 -16.42 11.56
C PRO A 111 12.51 -17.66 10.89
N GLY A 112 12.96 -17.98 9.67
CA GLY A 112 12.44 -19.10 8.87
C GLY A 112 11.17 -18.79 8.06
N LYS A 113 10.71 -17.54 8.03
CA LYS A 113 9.64 -17.05 7.15
C LYS A 113 10.20 -16.05 6.15
N GLU A 114 9.61 -16.01 4.97
CA GLU A 114 9.89 -15.00 3.96
C GLU A 114 9.42 -13.62 4.43
N ASP A 115 10.07 -12.58 3.91
CA ASP A 115 9.62 -11.21 4.11
C ASP A 115 8.29 -10.98 3.40
N ARG A 116 7.47 -10.12 3.99
CA ARG A 116 6.26 -9.65 3.32
C ARG A 116 6.61 -8.43 2.48
N VAL A 117 6.06 -8.41 1.28
CA VAL A 117 6.14 -7.31 0.34
C VAL A 117 4.73 -6.75 0.19
N LEU A 118 4.58 -5.45 0.43
CA LEU A 118 3.29 -4.80 0.59
C LEU A 118 3.26 -3.49 -0.21
N TRP A 119 2.10 -3.20 -0.78
CA TRP A 119 1.74 -1.87 -1.24
C TRP A 119 0.78 -1.25 -0.23
N VAL A 120 0.99 0.03 0.10
CA VAL A 120 0.17 0.79 1.03
C VAL A 120 -0.26 2.11 0.41
N ASP A 121 -1.18 2.82 1.07
CA ASP A 121 -1.67 4.13 0.64
C ASP A 121 -2.41 4.13 -0.71
N PHE A 122 -3.65 3.67 -0.68
CA PHE A 122 -4.54 3.61 -1.85
C PHE A 122 -5.40 4.88 -1.99
N ASP A 123 -5.06 5.99 -1.34
CA ASP A 123 -5.88 7.20 -1.37
C ASP A 123 -5.98 7.81 -2.79
N SER A 124 -4.96 7.58 -3.62
CA SER A 124 -4.94 7.98 -5.04
C SER A 124 -5.49 6.92 -5.99
N ALA A 125 -5.87 5.75 -5.47
CA ALA A 125 -6.22 4.61 -6.30
C ALA A 125 -7.53 4.82 -7.05
N GLN A 126 -7.60 4.24 -8.26
CA GLN A 126 -8.78 4.31 -9.12
C GLN A 126 -9.28 2.90 -9.41
N THR A 127 -10.60 2.72 -9.28
CA THR A 127 -11.29 1.51 -9.73
C THR A 127 -11.65 1.63 -11.21
N LEU A 128 -11.12 0.72 -12.01
CA LEU A 128 -11.30 0.62 -13.45
C LEU A 128 -12.27 -0.52 -13.76
N GLN A 129 -12.80 -0.55 -14.98
CA GLN A 129 -13.62 -1.66 -15.48
C GLN A 129 -12.75 -2.52 -16.41
N PRO A 130 -12.18 -3.65 -15.94
CA PRO A 130 -11.24 -4.45 -16.74
C PRO A 130 -11.79 -4.88 -18.10
N GLU A 131 -13.09 -5.17 -18.15
CA GLU A 131 -13.79 -5.61 -19.36
C GLU A 131 -14.01 -4.48 -20.36
N ASN A 132 -13.85 -3.22 -19.95
CA ASN A 132 -14.14 -2.04 -20.76
C ASN A 132 -13.21 -0.85 -20.44
N LEU A 133 -11.89 -1.09 -20.44
CA LEU A 133 -10.90 -0.04 -20.23
C LEU A 133 -10.92 0.97 -21.38
N SER A 134 -11.05 2.25 -21.03
CA SER A 134 -10.85 3.39 -21.92
C SER A 134 -9.38 3.54 -22.33
N GLU A 135 -9.08 4.44 -23.25
CA GLU A 135 -7.69 4.77 -23.62
C GLU A 135 -6.94 5.37 -22.42
N ILE A 136 -7.56 6.28 -21.67
CA ILE A 136 -6.99 6.89 -20.46
C ILE A 136 -6.67 5.83 -19.40
N ASP A 137 -7.57 4.86 -19.18
CA ASP A 137 -7.32 3.79 -18.20
C ASP A 137 -6.10 2.94 -18.58
N ARG A 138 -5.91 2.70 -19.89
CA ARG A 138 -4.75 1.94 -20.41
C ARG A 138 -3.46 2.74 -20.27
N ASP A 139 -3.52 4.04 -20.56
CA ASP A 139 -2.37 4.93 -20.42
C ASP A 139 -1.93 5.00 -18.95
N TRP A 140 -2.86 5.14 -18.00
CA TRP A 140 -2.53 5.10 -16.56
C TRP A 140 -1.88 3.79 -16.12
N ILE A 141 -2.47 2.64 -16.50
CA ILE A 141 -1.90 1.31 -16.20
C ILE A 141 -0.49 1.18 -16.80
N HIS A 142 -0.31 1.66 -18.02
CA HIS A 142 0.97 1.62 -18.72
C HIS A 142 2.01 2.49 -18.03
N GLU A 143 1.68 3.74 -17.70
CA GLU A 143 2.55 4.66 -16.97
C GLU A 143 2.98 4.10 -15.61
N GLU A 144 2.05 3.53 -14.84
CA GLU A 144 2.40 2.87 -13.56
C GLU A 144 3.38 1.71 -13.75
N THR A 145 3.17 0.90 -14.78
CA THR A 145 4.04 -0.24 -15.09
C THR A 145 5.43 0.23 -15.53
N GLU A 146 5.50 1.25 -16.39
CA GLU A 146 6.76 1.84 -16.85
C GLU A 146 7.54 2.50 -15.72
N MET A 147 6.86 3.24 -14.83
CA MET A 147 7.48 3.83 -13.65
C MET A 147 8.03 2.75 -12.71
N MET A 148 7.29 1.66 -12.51
CA MET A 148 7.74 0.53 -11.70
C MET A 148 8.96 -0.16 -12.33
N ASP A 149 8.97 -0.35 -13.65
CA ASP A 149 10.09 -0.95 -14.37
C ASP A 149 11.34 -0.06 -14.33
N TYR A 150 11.16 1.25 -14.55
CA TYR A 150 12.23 2.24 -14.41
C TYR A 150 12.82 2.22 -12.99
N PHE A 151 11.97 2.26 -11.96
CA PHE A 151 12.40 2.26 -10.58
C PHE A 151 13.14 0.97 -10.22
N SER A 152 12.60 -0.19 -10.60
CA SER A 152 13.22 -1.50 -10.36
C SER A 152 14.63 -1.60 -10.95
N GLU A 153 14.80 -1.25 -12.22
CA GLU A 153 16.11 -1.29 -12.88
C GLU A 153 17.07 -0.21 -12.37
N GLY A 154 16.56 0.97 -12.05
CA GLY A 154 17.36 2.07 -11.51
C GLY A 154 17.87 1.76 -10.10
N LEU A 155 17.03 1.24 -9.22
CA LEU A 155 17.43 0.85 -7.86
C LEU A 155 18.43 -0.32 -7.88
N ALA A 156 18.27 -1.28 -8.81
CA ALA A 156 19.24 -2.35 -9.00
C ALA A 156 20.65 -1.83 -9.33
N LYS A 157 20.74 -0.84 -10.22
CA LYS A 157 22.01 -0.19 -10.57
C LYS A 157 22.58 0.63 -9.42
N ASP A 158 21.74 1.36 -8.69
CA ASP A 158 22.15 2.10 -7.49
C ASP A 158 22.67 1.16 -6.39
N PHE A 159 22.06 -0.01 -6.24
CA PHE A 159 22.51 -1.07 -5.33
C PHE A 159 23.87 -1.65 -5.74
N GLU A 160 24.06 -1.96 -7.02
CA GLU A 160 25.35 -2.40 -7.56
C GLU A 160 26.45 -1.34 -7.37
N GLY A 161 26.09 -0.05 -7.46
CA GLY A 161 26.98 1.08 -7.20
C GLY A 161 27.17 1.42 -5.72
N GLY A 162 26.37 0.85 -4.82
CA GLY A 162 26.38 1.12 -3.38
C GLY A 162 25.92 2.52 -2.97
N GLN A 163 25.26 3.28 -3.86
CA GLN A 163 24.80 4.64 -3.57
C GLN A 163 23.59 5.03 -4.43
N LEU A 164 22.69 5.81 -3.83
CA LEU A 164 21.44 6.23 -4.46
C LEU A 164 21.66 7.42 -5.39
N ASN A 165 21.48 7.22 -6.70
CA ASN A 165 21.72 8.23 -7.73
C ASN A 165 20.61 8.25 -8.78
N ILE A 166 20.33 7.11 -9.41
CA ILE A 166 19.42 7.00 -10.56
C ILE A 166 17.98 7.23 -10.12
N VAL A 167 17.55 6.53 -9.08
CA VAL A 167 16.16 6.61 -8.59
C VAL A 167 16.01 7.58 -7.43
N ARG A 168 17.05 8.38 -7.15
CA ARG A 168 17.05 9.29 -6.01
C ARG A 168 15.84 10.22 -6.03
N SER A 169 15.46 10.73 -7.19
CA SER A 169 14.29 11.63 -7.31
C SER A 169 12.99 10.97 -6.88
N CYS A 170 12.83 9.66 -7.06
CA CYS A 170 11.61 8.93 -6.70
C CYS A 170 11.30 9.00 -5.20
N TYR A 171 12.32 9.16 -4.35
CA TYR A 171 12.15 9.25 -2.89
C TYR A 171 11.76 10.66 -2.40
N TYR A 172 11.74 11.66 -3.30
CA TYR A 172 11.42 13.06 -2.96
C TYR A 172 10.28 13.62 -3.81
N SER A 173 9.54 12.75 -4.51
CA SER A 173 8.37 13.10 -5.33
C SER A 173 7.08 13.15 -4.54
#